data_AF-A0A2S2Q010-F1
#
_entry.id   AF-A0A2S2Q010-F1
#
_cell.length_a   1.000
_cell.length_b   1.000
_cell.length_c   1.000
_cell.angle_alpha   90.00
_cell.angle_beta   90.00
_cell.angle_gamma   90.00
#
_symmetry.space_group_name_H-M   'P 1'
#
loop_
_entity.id
_entity.type
_entity.pdbx_description
1 polymer ?
#
loop_
_entity_poly.entity_id
_entity_poly.type
_entity_poly.pdbx_seq_one_letter_code
_entity_poly.pdbx_strand_id
1 'polypeptide(L)'
;MVTKGKHILHFNELDKAAKAHRLSALHTVMQPVITLAPTHMGNTEWVSKFSATYNMLNVTLSSNIHILTLEHWRNNQILLRIEHIFEKNEDRFLSLPEKVPLDRLFLHLEVLAYQELTLSANLAKKDLDRYRWNYSDKPQSQGPELDEQLPEVLLTPMAIRTFLLTVKKR
;
A
#
# COMPACT_ATOMS: atom_id res chain seq x y z
N MET A 1 -35.98 7.89 -6.73
CA MET A 1 -34.55 7.74 -6.37
C MET A 1 -33.75 7.93 -7.64
N VAL A 2 -32.80 8.85 -7.67
CA VAL A 2 -31.92 9.06 -8.83
C VAL A 2 -30.51 8.65 -8.43
N THR A 3 -29.91 7.73 -9.19
CA THR A 3 -28.56 7.24 -8.96
C THR A 3 -27.64 7.80 -10.05
N LYS A 4 -26.44 8.26 -9.69
CA LYS A 4 -25.42 8.75 -10.63
C LYS A 4 -24.22 7.82 -10.59
N GLY A 5 -23.69 7.47 -11.77
CA GLY A 5 -22.50 6.63 -11.92
C GLY A 5 -21.56 7.16 -12.99
N LYS A 6 -20.36 6.58 -13.05
CA LYS A 6 -19.34 6.87 -14.07
C LYS A 6 -18.81 5.53 -14.59
N HIS A 7 -18.79 5.37 -15.92
CA HIS A 7 -18.13 4.25 -16.58
C HIS A 7 -16.88 4.78 -17.28
N ILE A 8 -15.78 4.03 -17.18
CA ILE A 8 -14.52 4.33 -17.86
C ILE A 8 -14.20 3.14 -18.75
N LEU A 9 -14.08 3.38 -20.05
CA LEU A 9 -13.76 2.35 -21.04
C LEU A 9 -12.34 2.60 -21.56
N HIS A 10 -11.59 1.51 -21.66
CA HIS A 10 -10.20 1.49 -22.07
C HIS A 10 -10.07 0.70 -23.38
N PHE A 11 -9.60 1.34 -24.44
CA PHE A 11 -9.27 0.70 -25.71
C PHE A 11 -7.75 0.65 -25.84
N ASN A 12 -7.16 -0.45 -25.40
CA ASN A 12 -5.71 -0.64 -25.32
C ASN A 12 -5.28 -1.91 -26.07
N GLU A 13 -4.02 -1.93 -26.51
CA GLU A 13 -3.34 -3.18 -26.90
C GLU A 13 -3.30 -4.16 -25.72
N LEU A 14 -3.33 -5.46 -26.02
CA LEU A 14 -3.41 -6.52 -25.01
C LEU A 14 -2.31 -6.38 -23.93
N ASP A 15 -1.07 -6.16 -24.35
CA ASP A 15 0.09 -6.03 -23.45
C ASP A 15 0.04 -4.80 -22.53
N LYS A 16 -0.76 -3.79 -22.87
CA LYS A 16 -0.90 -2.54 -22.09
C LYS A 16 -2.21 -2.48 -21.30
N ALA A 17 -3.15 -3.39 -21.59
CA ALA A 17 -4.50 -3.36 -21.05
C ALA A 17 -4.51 -3.52 -19.52
N ALA A 18 -3.73 -4.46 -18.98
CA ALA A 18 -3.67 -4.69 -17.54
C ALA A 18 -3.14 -3.47 -16.79
N LYS A 19 -2.03 -2.88 -17.25
CA LYS A 19 -1.48 -1.64 -16.70
C LYS A 19 -2.48 -0.48 -16.72
N ALA A 20 -3.13 -0.24 -17.85
CA ALA A 20 -4.12 0.83 -17.97
C ALA A 20 -5.28 0.61 -17.00
N HIS A 21 -5.79 -0.62 -16.91
CA HIS A 21 -6.88 -0.99 -16.02
C HIS A 21 -6.50 -0.84 -14.54
N ARG A 22 -5.40 -1.45 -14.08
CA ARG A 22 -4.98 -1.42 -12.66
C ARG A 22 -4.77 0.01 -12.17
N LEU A 23 -4.00 0.80 -12.90
CA LEU A 23 -3.70 2.19 -12.52
C LEU A 23 -4.96 3.06 -12.57
N SER A 24 -5.77 2.95 -13.63
CA SER A 24 -6.99 3.76 -13.74
C SER A 24 -8.02 3.41 -12.68
N ALA A 25 -8.19 2.13 -12.35
CA ALA A 25 -9.06 1.69 -11.27
C ALA A 25 -8.61 2.28 -9.93
N LEU A 26 -7.31 2.19 -9.62
CA LEU A 26 -6.75 2.73 -8.38
C LEU A 26 -6.96 4.26 -8.30
N HIS A 27 -6.61 5.00 -9.35
CA HIS A 27 -6.84 6.46 -9.40
C HIS A 27 -8.32 6.84 -9.30
N THR A 28 -9.22 6.00 -9.79
CA THR A 28 -10.66 6.26 -9.74
C THR A 28 -11.22 6.06 -8.34
N VAL A 29 -10.73 5.06 -7.60
CA VAL A 29 -11.12 4.80 -6.22
C VAL A 29 -10.46 5.80 -5.26
N MET A 30 -9.18 6.12 -5.49
CA MET A 30 -8.37 7.00 -4.65
C MET A 30 -8.29 8.42 -5.20
N GLN A 31 -9.44 9.00 -5.57
CA GLN A 31 -9.48 10.38 -6.04
C GLN A 31 -9.09 11.38 -4.94
N PRO A 32 -8.43 12.49 -5.28
CA PRO A 32 -8.09 13.52 -4.31
C PRO A 32 -9.32 14.05 -3.57
N VAL A 33 -9.22 14.18 -2.24
CA VAL A 33 -10.23 14.82 -1.42
C VAL A 33 -10.04 16.33 -1.52
N ILE A 34 -11.02 17.03 -2.11
CA ILE A 34 -11.02 18.48 -2.22
C ILE A 34 -11.65 19.07 -0.96
N THR A 35 -10.90 19.89 -0.23
CA THR A 35 -11.39 20.64 0.93
C THR A 35 -11.38 22.13 0.60
N LEU A 36 -12.45 22.82 1.01
CA LEU A 36 -12.61 24.27 0.82
C LEU A 36 -12.92 24.89 2.18
N ALA A 37 -12.26 25.99 2.49
CA ALA A 37 -12.48 26.74 3.72
C ALA A 37 -12.64 28.24 3.42
N PRO A 38 -13.65 28.92 3.99
CA PRO A 38 -13.77 30.36 3.85
C PRO A 38 -12.61 31.07 4.54
N THR A 39 -12.10 32.14 3.93
CA THR A 39 -11.03 32.96 4.50
C THR A 39 -11.24 34.42 4.17
N HIS A 40 -10.90 35.30 5.12
CA HIS A 40 -10.83 36.74 4.92
C HIS A 40 -9.41 37.22 4.57
N MET A 41 -8.43 36.31 4.60
CA MET A 41 -7.04 36.59 4.29
C MET A 41 -6.82 36.64 2.78
N GLY A 42 -5.98 37.57 2.33
CA GLY A 42 -5.48 37.57 0.95
C GLY A 42 -4.54 36.39 0.66
N ASN A 43 -4.29 36.09 -0.61
CA ASN A 43 -3.47 34.95 -1.02
C ASN A 43 -2.06 34.96 -0.40
N THR A 44 -1.40 36.12 -0.39
CA THR A 44 -0.04 36.29 0.17
C THR A 44 0.00 36.10 1.69
N GLU A 45 -1.03 36.54 2.40
CA GLU A 45 -1.16 36.38 3.84
C GLU A 45 -1.45 34.91 4.22
N TRP A 46 -2.24 34.21 3.41
CA TRP A 46 -2.53 32.80 3.66
C TRP A 46 -1.28 31.93 3.46
N VAL A 47 -0.54 32.12 2.36
CA VAL A 47 0.68 31.35 2.05
C VAL A 47 1.80 31.60 3.07
N SER A 48 1.84 32.77 3.71
CA SER A 48 2.83 33.04 4.76
C SER A 48 2.51 32.38 6.10
N LYS A 49 1.23 32.05 6.36
CA LYS A 49 0.77 31.46 7.63
C LYS A 49 0.59 29.94 7.58
N PHE A 50 0.28 29.39 6.41
CA PHE A 50 -0.06 27.98 6.25
C PHE A 50 0.80 27.28 5.20
N SER A 51 1.14 26.02 5.46
CA SER A 51 1.74 25.14 4.43
C SER A 51 0.64 24.48 3.62
N ALA A 52 0.66 24.66 2.31
CA ALA A 52 -0.23 23.96 1.38
C ALA A 52 0.23 22.53 1.05
N THR A 53 1.43 22.13 1.50
CA THR A 53 2.02 20.84 1.18
C THR A 53 2.33 20.06 2.44
N TYR A 54 2.00 18.78 2.41
CA TYR A 54 2.35 17.81 3.43
C TYR A 54 2.72 16.50 2.75
N ASN A 55 3.91 15.99 3.08
CA ASN A 55 4.41 14.72 2.57
C ASN A 55 4.66 13.81 3.75
N MET A 56 3.99 12.66 3.78
CA MET A 56 4.19 11.68 4.83
C MET A 56 5.27 10.67 4.47
N LEU A 57 5.35 10.30 3.18
CA LEU A 57 6.31 9.32 2.67
C LEU A 57 7.64 10.00 2.30
N ASN A 58 8.73 9.35 2.63
CA ASN A 58 10.10 9.79 2.30
C ASN A 58 10.54 9.33 0.92
N VAL A 59 9.97 8.22 0.45
CA VAL A 59 10.23 7.65 -0.87
C VAL A 59 8.90 7.52 -1.60
N THR A 60 8.89 7.94 -2.87
CA THR A 60 7.75 7.67 -3.76
C THR A 60 7.69 6.17 -4.03
N LEU A 61 6.57 5.55 -3.71
CA LEU A 61 6.33 4.14 -4.03
C LEU A 61 6.22 3.95 -5.55
N SER A 62 6.76 2.85 -6.06
CA SER A 62 6.60 2.47 -7.47
C SER A 62 5.13 2.20 -7.78
N SER A 63 4.74 2.35 -9.05
CA SER A 63 3.34 2.27 -9.47
C SER A 63 2.66 0.91 -9.27
N ASN A 64 3.43 -0.14 -8.97
CA ASN A 64 2.97 -1.49 -8.64
C ASN A 64 2.73 -1.70 -7.14
N ILE A 65 3.18 -0.78 -6.27
CA ILE A 65 3.01 -0.86 -4.82
C ILE A 65 2.03 0.21 -4.33
N HIS A 66 1.07 -0.21 -3.52
CA HIS A 66 0.04 0.67 -2.96
C HIS A 66 -0.09 0.50 -1.44
N ILE A 67 -0.29 1.60 -0.71
CA ILE A 67 -0.67 1.57 0.71
C ILE A 67 -2.18 1.41 0.79
N LEU A 68 -2.62 0.20 1.03
CA LEU A 68 -4.03 -0.15 1.17
C LEU A 68 -4.63 0.36 2.49
N THR A 69 -3.86 0.33 3.58
CA THR A 69 -4.32 0.81 4.89
C THR A 69 -3.18 1.48 5.63
N LEU A 70 -3.48 2.64 6.21
CA LEU A 70 -2.63 3.29 7.19
C LEU A 70 -3.53 3.83 8.31
N GLU A 71 -3.48 3.20 9.47
CA GLU A 71 -4.42 3.48 10.55
C GLU A 71 -3.69 3.56 11.90
N HIS A 72 -4.05 4.54 12.72
CA HIS A 72 -3.62 4.56 14.12
C HIS A 72 -4.28 3.40 14.87
N TRP A 73 -3.48 2.60 15.57
CA TRP A 73 -3.99 1.42 16.26
C TRP A 73 -4.13 1.69 17.77
N ARG A 74 -3.01 1.69 18.51
CA ARG A 74 -2.96 1.94 19.96
C ARG A 74 -1.64 2.60 20.32
N ASN A 75 -1.65 3.51 21.28
CA ASN A 75 -0.46 4.21 21.77
C ASN A 75 0.35 4.78 20.60
N ASN A 76 1.57 4.26 20.41
CA ASN A 76 2.52 4.63 19.38
C ASN A 76 2.55 3.64 18.22
N GLN A 77 1.45 2.91 17.99
CA GLN A 77 1.37 1.87 16.96
C GLN A 77 0.49 2.28 15.79
N ILE A 78 0.93 1.91 14.60
CA ILE A 78 0.23 2.11 13.33
C ILE A 78 0.08 0.76 12.64
N LEU A 79 -1.10 0.52 12.09
CA LEU A 79 -1.35 -0.59 11.17
C LEU A 79 -1.09 -0.13 9.75
N LEU A 80 -0.19 -0.84 9.08
CA LEU A 80 0.15 -0.63 7.69
C LEU A 80 -0.22 -1.88 6.89
N ARG A 81 -1.01 -1.71 5.83
CA ARG A 81 -1.17 -2.72 4.78
C ARG A 81 -0.62 -2.18 3.47
N ILE A 82 0.29 -2.93 2.88
CA ILE A 82 0.86 -2.68 1.56
C ILE A 82 0.51 -3.83 0.64
N GLU A 83 0.19 -3.49 -0.61
CA GLU A 83 -0.19 -4.46 -1.63
C GLU A 83 0.58 -4.27 -2.93
N HIS A 84 0.78 -5.37 -3.65
CA HIS A 84 1.24 -5.37 -5.03
C HIS A 84 0.03 -5.46 -5.96
N ILE A 85 -0.29 -4.39 -6.68
CA ILE A 85 -1.58 -4.27 -7.40
C ILE A 85 -1.64 -5.09 -8.70
N PHE A 86 -0.50 -5.57 -9.19
CA PHE A 86 -0.38 -6.38 -10.41
C PHE A 86 -0.27 -7.87 -10.10
N GLU A 87 -0.83 -8.68 -10.99
CA GLU A 87 -0.67 -10.13 -11.06
C GLU A 87 0.58 -10.52 -11.88
N LYS A 88 1.04 -11.75 -11.71
CA LYS A 88 2.15 -12.32 -12.47
C LYS A 88 1.86 -12.23 -13.98
N ASN A 89 2.83 -11.73 -14.73
CA ASN A 89 2.79 -11.57 -16.19
C ASN A 89 1.72 -10.59 -16.73
N GLU A 90 1.14 -9.71 -15.90
CA GLU A 90 0.25 -8.64 -16.39
C GLU A 90 0.99 -7.51 -17.11
N ASP A 91 2.22 -7.20 -16.68
CA ASP A 91 3.10 -6.20 -17.28
C ASP A 91 4.55 -6.67 -17.14
N ARG A 92 5.38 -6.38 -18.16
CA ARG A 92 6.79 -6.82 -18.19
C ARG A 92 7.61 -6.31 -17.00
N PHE A 93 7.30 -5.13 -16.48
CA PHE A 93 8.08 -4.47 -15.43
C PHE A 93 7.30 -4.35 -14.13
N LEU A 94 6.02 -4.01 -14.20
CA LEU A 94 5.18 -3.77 -13.02
C LEU A 94 4.67 -5.05 -12.35
N SER A 95 4.84 -6.22 -12.98
CA SER A 95 4.55 -7.52 -12.37
C SER A 95 5.77 -8.18 -11.71
N LEU A 96 6.91 -7.48 -11.60
CA LEU A 96 8.10 -8.00 -10.92
C LEU A 96 7.98 -7.77 -9.40
N PRO A 97 8.46 -8.71 -8.56
CA PRO A 97 8.54 -8.48 -7.13
C PRO A 97 9.36 -7.24 -6.78
N GLU A 98 8.93 -6.49 -5.76
CA GLU A 98 9.58 -5.25 -5.34
C GLU A 98 9.77 -5.20 -3.83
N LYS A 99 10.87 -4.57 -3.41
CA LYS A 99 11.22 -4.39 -2.01
C LYS A 99 10.76 -3.02 -1.50
N VAL A 100 10.12 -3.00 -0.33
CA VAL A 100 9.66 -1.78 0.33
C VAL A 100 10.48 -1.53 1.60
N PRO A 101 11.20 -0.40 1.72
CA PRO A 101 12.00 -0.08 2.90
C PRO A 101 11.11 0.48 4.03
N LEU A 102 10.68 -0.38 4.95
CA LEU A 102 9.76 0.04 6.02
C LEU A 102 10.42 1.00 7.03
N ASP A 103 11.72 0.86 7.27
CA ASP A 103 12.51 1.69 8.19
C ASP A 103 12.54 3.18 7.77
N ARG A 104 12.53 3.42 6.46
CA ARG A 104 12.66 4.75 5.84
C ARG A 104 11.42 5.17 5.07
N LEU A 105 10.31 4.46 5.21
CA LEU A 105 9.09 4.74 4.46
C LEU A 105 8.54 6.15 4.77
N PHE A 106 8.61 6.58 6.03
CA PHE A 106 8.01 7.84 6.49
C PHE A 106 9.05 8.95 6.70
N LEU A 107 8.68 10.19 6.37
CA LEU A 107 9.50 11.39 6.59
C LEU A 107 9.52 11.79 8.06
N HIS A 108 8.33 11.87 8.66
CA HIS A 108 8.12 12.48 9.98
C HIS A 108 7.99 11.44 11.11
N LEU A 109 8.05 10.15 10.77
CA LEU A 109 7.94 9.04 11.71
C LEU A 109 9.19 8.18 11.63
N GLU A 110 9.72 7.82 12.79
CA GLU A 110 10.76 6.82 12.96
C GLU A 110 10.11 5.48 13.31
N VAL A 111 10.40 4.44 12.54
CA VAL A 111 9.92 3.07 12.81
C VAL A 111 10.91 2.39 13.75
N LEU A 112 10.49 2.15 15.00
CA LEU A 112 11.32 1.53 16.03
C LEU A 112 11.29 0.00 15.95
N ALA A 113 10.12 -0.54 15.60
CA ALA A 113 9.91 -1.97 15.44
C ALA A 113 8.73 -2.21 14.49
N TYR A 114 8.71 -3.37 13.85
CA TYR A 114 7.57 -3.83 13.08
C TYR A 114 7.31 -5.31 13.33
N GLN A 115 6.05 -5.72 13.22
CA GLN A 115 5.61 -7.11 13.33
C GLN A 115 4.64 -7.43 12.20
N GLU A 116 4.91 -8.49 11.43
CA GLU A 116 3.97 -8.96 10.41
C GLU A 116 2.82 -9.75 11.05
N LEU A 117 1.60 -9.43 10.64
CA LEU A 117 0.37 -10.04 11.11
C LEU A 117 -0.36 -10.76 9.96
N THR A 118 -1.39 -11.55 10.31
CA THR A 118 -2.41 -12.01 9.36
C THR A 118 -3.16 -10.82 8.76
N LEU A 119 -3.89 -11.04 7.65
CA LEU A 119 -4.64 -9.97 6.96
C LEU A 119 -5.66 -9.26 7.88
N SER A 120 -6.30 -10.03 8.76
CA SER A 120 -7.21 -9.57 9.81
C SER A 120 -6.53 -8.86 10.98
N ALA A 121 -5.19 -8.80 10.98
CA ALA A 121 -4.37 -8.14 12.00
C ALA A 121 -4.62 -8.63 13.44
N ASN A 122 -5.01 -9.91 13.60
CA ASN A 122 -5.36 -10.50 14.90
C ASN A 122 -4.37 -11.58 15.39
N LEU A 123 -3.50 -12.06 14.51
CA LEU A 123 -2.52 -13.12 14.81
C LEU A 123 -1.18 -12.74 14.18
N ALA A 124 -0.07 -13.00 14.89
CA ALA A 124 1.25 -12.81 14.29
C ALA A 124 1.43 -13.80 13.13
N LYS A 125 2.01 -13.34 12.02
CA LYS A 125 2.17 -14.17 10.82
C LYS A 125 3.00 -15.43 11.09
N LYS A 126 4.01 -15.31 11.96
CA LYS A 126 4.86 -16.42 12.43
C LYS A 126 4.12 -17.49 13.23
N ASP A 127 3.01 -17.12 13.88
CA ASP A 127 2.22 -18.03 14.72
C ASP A 127 1.10 -18.71 13.91
N LEU A 128 1.00 -18.40 12.61
CA LEU A 128 0.00 -18.99 11.72
C LEU A 128 0.39 -20.43 11.36
N ASP A 129 -0.30 -21.40 11.97
CA ASP A 129 -0.23 -22.80 11.56
C ASP A 129 -1.21 -23.07 10.41
N ARG A 130 -0.70 -23.57 9.28
CA ARG A 130 -1.51 -23.90 8.11
C ARG A 130 -1.62 -25.40 7.97
N TYR A 131 -2.87 -25.89 7.90
CA TYR A 131 -3.14 -27.28 7.60
C TYR A 131 -2.50 -27.72 6.28
N ARG A 132 -1.80 -28.85 6.33
CA ARG A 132 -1.18 -29.47 5.17
C ARG A 132 -2.15 -30.48 4.58
N TRP A 133 -2.77 -30.11 3.47
CA TRP A 133 -3.64 -31.01 2.71
C TRP A 133 -2.80 -31.92 1.82
N ASN A 134 -3.07 -33.23 1.85
CA ASN A 134 -2.44 -34.18 0.96
C ASN A 134 -3.32 -34.38 -0.27
N TYR A 135 -2.91 -33.83 -1.41
CA TYR A 135 -3.56 -34.00 -2.70
C TYR A 135 -2.50 -34.25 -3.78
N SER A 136 -2.91 -34.94 -4.86
CA SER A 136 -2.04 -35.54 -5.86
C SER A 136 -1.18 -34.51 -6.61
N ASP A 137 -1.75 -33.35 -6.90
CA ASP A 137 -1.12 -32.28 -7.67
C ASP A 137 -0.65 -31.16 -6.75
N LYS A 138 0.39 -31.39 -5.94
CA LYS A 138 0.96 -30.32 -5.10
C LYS A 138 1.55 -29.22 -6.01
N PRO A 139 0.96 -28.01 -6.15
CA PRO A 139 1.76 -26.87 -6.55
C PRO A 139 2.88 -26.73 -5.51
N GLN A 140 4.09 -26.39 -5.96
CA GLN A 140 5.15 -25.96 -5.06
C GLN A 140 4.66 -24.70 -4.34
N SER A 141 4.00 -24.87 -3.20
CA SER A 141 3.71 -23.81 -2.27
C SER A 141 5.02 -23.47 -1.57
N GLN A 142 5.91 -22.80 -2.28
CA GLN A 142 6.87 -21.90 -1.66
C GLN A 142 6.05 -20.72 -1.16
N GLY A 143 5.42 -20.88 0.01
CA GLY A 143 5.09 -19.69 0.78
C GLY A 143 6.40 -18.91 0.92
N PRO A 144 6.40 -17.58 0.74
CA PRO A 144 7.63 -16.82 0.93
C PRO A 144 8.20 -17.22 2.28
N GLU A 145 9.42 -17.74 2.25
CA GLU A 145 10.23 -17.98 3.43
C GLU A 145 10.12 -16.68 4.23
N LEU A 146 9.66 -16.78 5.49
CA LEU A 146 9.48 -15.61 6.33
C LEU A 146 10.80 -14.84 6.25
N ASP A 147 10.78 -13.62 5.70
CA ASP A 147 11.95 -12.75 5.62
C ASP A 147 12.45 -12.58 7.06
N GLU A 148 13.40 -13.43 7.46
CA GLU A 148 14.10 -13.29 8.72
C GLU A 148 14.98 -12.05 8.54
N GLN A 149 14.45 -10.92 9.03
CA GLN A 149 15.24 -9.76 9.47
C GLN A 149 15.75 -8.79 8.40
N LEU A 150 15.22 -8.79 7.17
CA LEU A 150 15.57 -7.71 6.22
C LEU A 150 14.81 -6.41 6.55
N PRO A 151 15.47 -5.23 6.56
CA PRO A 151 14.79 -3.93 6.74
C PRO A 151 13.85 -3.59 5.58
N GLU A 152 13.98 -4.32 4.47
CA GLU A 152 13.20 -4.21 3.26
C GLU A 152 12.32 -5.45 3.09
N VAL A 153 11.03 -5.21 2.90
CA VAL A 153 10.01 -6.24 2.79
C VAL A 153 9.76 -6.54 1.31
N LEU A 154 9.93 -7.79 0.89
CA LEU A 154 9.62 -8.20 -0.48
C LEU A 154 8.10 -8.36 -0.66
N LEU A 155 7.55 -7.69 -1.68
CA LEU A 155 6.18 -7.85 -2.16
C LEU A 155 6.19 -8.52 -3.53
N THR A 156 5.64 -9.73 -3.58
CA THR A 156 5.40 -10.46 -4.84
C THR A 156 4.08 -10.03 -5.47
N PRO A 157 3.84 -10.36 -6.76
CA PRO A 157 2.55 -10.11 -7.41
C PRO A 157 1.34 -10.57 -6.58
N MET A 158 0.30 -9.73 -6.53
CA MET A 158 -0.92 -9.89 -5.73
C MET A 158 -0.74 -10.08 -4.22
N ALA A 159 0.47 -9.93 -3.67
CA ALA A 159 0.68 -10.04 -2.24
C ALA A 159 0.11 -8.81 -1.51
N ILE A 160 -0.57 -9.07 -0.39
CA ILE A 160 -0.94 -8.07 0.61
C ILE A 160 -0.25 -8.46 1.91
N ARG A 161 0.64 -7.59 2.42
CA ARG A 161 1.33 -7.79 3.69
C ARG A 161 0.84 -6.78 4.72
N THR A 162 0.62 -7.26 5.94
CA THR A 162 0.03 -6.49 7.04
C THR A 162 1.05 -6.36 8.15
N PHE A 163 1.36 -5.13 8.55
CA PHE A 163 2.37 -4.82 9.56
C PHE A 163 1.77 -3.98 10.68
N LEU A 164 2.16 -4.32 11.90
CA LEU A 164 2.00 -3.45 13.06
C LEU A 164 3.35 -2.76 13.30
N LEU A 165 3.39 -1.44 13.11
CA LEU A 165 4.58 -0.63 13.28
C LEU A 165 4.54 0.08 14.63
N THR A 166 5.60 0.02 15.41
CA THR A 166 5.80 0.90 16.57
C THR A 166 6.61 2.11 16.10
N VAL A 167 6.02 3.29 16.19
CA VAL A 167 6.59 4.53 15.65
C VAL A 167 6.84 5.58 16.72
N LYS A 168 7.78 6.47 16.45
CA LYS A 168 7.99 7.69 17.22
C LYS A 168 8.02 8.88 16.26
N LYS A 169 7.51 10.02 16.70
CA LYS A 169 7.68 11.27 15.94
C LYS A 169 9.16 11.64 15.91
N ARG A 170 9.69 11.92 14.71
CA ARG A 170 11.04 12.47 14.55
C ARG A 170 11.12 13.91 15.06
#